data_AF-A0A6G8NQL1-F1
#
_entry.id   AF-A0A6G8NQL1-F1
#
_cell.length_a   1.000
_cell.length_b   1.000
_cell.length_c   1.000
_cell.angle_alpha   90.00
_cell.angle_beta   90.00
_cell.angle_gamma   90.00
#
_symmetry.space_group_name_H-M   'P 1'
#
loop_
_entity.id
_entity.type
_entity.pdbx_description
1 polymer ?
#
loop_
_entity_poly.entity_id
_entity_poly.type
_entity_poly.pdbx_seq_one_letter_code
_entity_poly.pdbx_strand_id
1 'polypeptide(L)'
;MKFLIALILIFGCANALFAGVPEDGAISIHEISLGYPAYQKVVRFKIIDAYKPEIHETFFRIFVDYPSMRPTRGPRKFKLNDDTLEILVQAYPKYGTDADRILSGGFGAIEIAPENGYRVFTERIGRIDQTKIYGYKSETGSVVVSDPGSWSVRHAMTRGVSDLYQFNCHFSKKMGAPFKSIDESVVRLLSTMIVE
;
A
#
# COMPACT_ATOMS: atom_id res chain seq x y z
N MET A 1 61.03 -5.97 -13.92
CA MET A 1 60.48 -4.61 -13.70
C MET A 1 59.74 -4.15 -14.94
N LYS A 2 58.41 -4.03 -14.87
CA LYS A 2 57.55 -3.15 -15.66
C LYS A 2 56.13 -3.26 -15.08
N PHE A 3 55.63 -2.14 -14.60
CA PHE A 3 54.29 -1.95 -14.04
C PHE A 3 53.23 -2.12 -15.12
N LEU A 4 52.05 -2.63 -14.75
CA LEU A 4 50.81 -2.10 -15.29
C LEU A 4 49.66 -2.31 -14.30
N ILE A 5 49.24 -1.19 -13.70
CA ILE A 5 47.97 -1.04 -12.99
C ILE A 5 46.92 -0.81 -14.07
N ALA A 6 45.87 -1.65 -14.12
CA ALA A 6 44.68 -1.38 -14.90
C ALA A 6 43.50 -1.19 -13.93
N LEU A 7 43.31 0.08 -13.55
CA LEU A 7 42.10 0.60 -12.94
C LEU A 7 41.02 0.68 -14.05
N ILE A 8 39.96 -0.11 -13.96
CA ILE A 8 38.76 0.08 -14.78
C ILE A 8 37.63 0.51 -13.85
N LEU A 9 37.49 1.83 -13.74
CA LEU A 9 36.26 2.51 -13.37
C LEU A 9 35.31 2.39 -14.57
N ILE A 10 34.28 1.54 -14.46
CA ILE A 10 33.07 1.71 -15.28
C ILE A 10 31.97 2.23 -14.35
N PHE A 11 31.89 3.55 -14.38
CA PHE A 11 30.70 4.34 -14.12
C PHE A 11 29.49 3.78 -14.89
N GLY A 12 28.33 3.79 -14.24
CA GLY A 12 27.04 3.85 -14.95
C GLY A 12 26.38 2.52 -15.32
N CYS A 13 25.60 1.98 -14.39
CA CYS A 13 24.36 1.26 -14.71
C CYS A 13 23.22 1.77 -13.82
N ALA A 14 23.10 3.09 -13.72
CA ALA A 14 21.81 3.71 -13.43
C ALA A 14 21.02 3.71 -14.75
N ASN A 15 20.38 2.58 -15.07
CA ASN A 15 19.34 2.44 -16.08
C ASN A 15 18.64 1.10 -15.88
N ALA A 16 18.09 0.88 -14.68
CA ALA A 16 17.10 -0.16 -14.48
C ALA A 16 15.72 0.37 -14.92
N LEU A 17 15.50 0.29 -16.23
CA LEU A 17 14.21 0.06 -16.89
C LEU A 17 13.00 0.88 -16.41
N PHE A 18 12.94 2.15 -16.83
CA PHE A 18 11.67 2.72 -17.31
C PHE A 18 11.36 2.10 -18.68
N ALA A 19 10.94 0.84 -18.70
CA ALA A 19 10.47 0.18 -19.91
C ALA A 19 8.98 -0.14 -19.74
N GLY A 20 8.14 0.69 -20.36
CA GLY A 20 6.70 0.47 -20.50
C GLY A 20 5.81 1.66 -20.18
N VAL A 21 6.22 2.90 -20.51
CA VAL A 21 5.21 3.92 -20.83
C VAL A 21 5.07 3.88 -22.36
N PRO A 22 3.89 3.58 -22.91
CA PRO A 22 3.68 3.67 -24.35
C PRO A 22 3.85 5.12 -24.78
N GLU A 23 4.86 5.41 -25.59
CA GLU A 23 4.89 6.63 -26.41
C GLU A 23 3.85 6.49 -27.54
N ASP A 24 3.20 7.62 -27.87
CA ASP A 24 2.16 7.82 -28.89
C ASP A 24 0.69 7.49 -28.54
N GLY A 25 0.29 7.85 -27.33
CA GLY A 25 -1.08 8.24 -27.03
C GLY A 25 -1.07 9.39 -26.03
N ALA A 26 -1.95 10.39 -26.16
CA ALA A 26 -2.13 11.38 -25.11
C ALA A 26 -2.46 10.62 -23.81
N ILE A 27 -1.52 10.62 -22.85
CA ILE A 27 -1.74 10.00 -21.55
C ILE A 27 -2.86 10.83 -20.91
N SER A 28 -4.07 10.27 -20.88
CA SER A 28 -5.14 10.85 -20.11
C SER A 28 -4.79 10.70 -18.63
N ILE A 29 -4.97 11.80 -17.89
CA ILE A 29 -4.62 11.94 -16.49
C ILE A 29 -5.87 12.41 -15.76
N HIS A 30 -6.21 11.70 -14.71
CA HIS A 30 -7.23 12.12 -13.77
C HIS A 30 -6.59 12.85 -12.59
N GLU A 31 -7.15 13.99 -12.23
CA GLU A 31 -6.79 14.71 -11.02
C GLU A 31 -7.87 14.51 -9.95
N ILE A 32 -7.45 14.15 -8.74
CA ILE A 32 -8.32 14.07 -7.56
C ILE A 32 -7.66 14.78 -6.38
N SER A 33 -8.48 15.55 -5.65
CA SER A 33 -8.10 16.13 -4.36
C SER A 33 -8.77 15.35 -3.25
N LEU A 34 -7.99 14.79 -2.34
CA LEU A 34 -8.48 14.08 -1.17
C LEU A 34 -8.36 14.96 0.07
N GLY A 35 -9.45 15.10 0.82
CA GLY A 35 -9.52 15.87 2.06
C GLY A 35 -10.36 17.13 1.91
N TYR A 36 -10.81 17.67 3.04
CA TYR A 36 -11.61 18.88 3.11
C TYR A 36 -10.87 19.94 3.92
N PRO A 37 -10.55 21.13 3.36
CA PRO A 37 -9.73 22.14 4.05
C PRO A 37 -10.19 22.51 5.47
N ALA A 38 -11.50 22.44 5.75
CA ALA A 38 -12.06 22.72 7.06
C ALA A 38 -11.76 21.66 8.14
N TYR A 39 -11.41 20.43 7.74
CA TYR A 39 -11.36 19.28 8.65
C TYR A 39 -10.16 18.35 8.45
N GLN A 40 -9.56 18.32 7.25
CA GLN A 40 -8.51 17.38 6.85
C GLN A 40 -7.50 18.10 5.95
N LYS A 41 -6.24 17.68 6.00
CA LYS A 41 -5.22 18.14 5.03
C LYS A 41 -5.63 17.69 3.64
N VAL A 42 -5.50 18.58 2.66
CA VAL A 42 -5.78 18.27 1.26
C VAL A 42 -4.52 17.74 0.60
N VAL A 43 -4.64 16.63 -0.12
CA VAL A 43 -3.58 16.02 -0.94
C VAL A 43 -4.12 15.84 -2.35
N ARG A 44 -3.31 16.17 -3.35
CA ARG A 44 -3.68 16.07 -4.76
C ARG A 44 -2.95 14.92 -5.42
N PHE A 45 -3.66 14.16 -6.24
CA PHE A 45 -3.13 13.02 -6.98
C PHE A 45 -3.40 13.19 -8.49
N LYS A 46 -2.39 12.88 -9.30
CA LYS A 46 -2.46 12.68 -10.75
C LYS A 46 -2.35 11.19 -11.04
N ILE A 47 -3.42 10.62 -11.57
CA ILE A 47 -3.52 9.19 -11.84
C ILE A 47 -3.67 8.99 -13.34
N ILE A 48 -2.72 8.29 -13.97
CA ILE A 48 -2.81 7.98 -15.40
C ILE A 48 -3.90 6.94 -15.67
N ASP A 49 -4.60 7.08 -16.80
CA ASP A 49 -5.70 6.19 -17.21
C ASP A 49 -5.31 4.71 -17.30
N ALA A 50 -4.02 4.40 -17.48
CA ALA A 50 -3.53 3.03 -17.52
C ALA A 50 -3.91 2.22 -16.27
N TYR A 51 -3.98 2.88 -15.09
CA TYR A 51 -4.44 2.27 -13.83
C TYR A 51 -5.95 2.04 -13.74
N LYS A 52 -6.70 2.54 -14.73
CA LYS A 52 -8.17 2.49 -14.79
C LYS A 52 -8.81 2.86 -13.45
N PRO A 53 -8.49 4.04 -12.91
CA PRO A 53 -8.91 4.40 -11.57
C PRO A 53 -10.44 4.46 -11.49
N GLU A 54 -10.97 3.90 -10.42
CA GLU A 54 -12.34 4.19 -10.01
C GLU A 54 -12.28 5.41 -9.08
N ILE A 55 -12.82 6.54 -9.54
CA ILE A 55 -12.71 7.84 -8.87
C ILE A 55 -14.06 8.22 -8.30
N HIS A 56 -14.06 8.56 -7.01
CA HIS A 56 -15.20 9.10 -6.29
C HIS A 56 -14.82 10.42 -5.64
N GLU A 57 -15.79 11.14 -5.08
CA GLU A 57 -15.55 12.45 -4.47
C GLU A 57 -14.55 12.41 -3.30
N THR A 58 -14.47 11.28 -2.59
CA THR A 58 -13.72 11.17 -1.33
C THR A 58 -12.62 10.11 -1.34
N PHE A 59 -12.51 9.32 -2.42
CA PHE A 59 -11.52 8.27 -2.55
C PHE A 59 -11.29 7.93 -4.02
N PHE A 60 -10.18 7.26 -4.30
CA PHE A 60 -9.99 6.56 -5.56
C PHE A 60 -9.48 5.14 -5.31
N ARG A 61 -9.67 4.28 -6.31
CA ARG A 61 -9.22 2.89 -6.29
C ARG A 61 -8.46 2.54 -7.54
N ILE A 62 -7.35 1.82 -7.39
CA ILE A 62 -6.57 1.27 -8.51
C ILE A 62 -6.23 -0.20 -8.25
N PHE A 63 -5.89 -0.91 -9.32
CA PHE A 63 -5.43 -2.30 -9.28
C PHE A 63 -4.06 -2.41 -9.93
N VAL A 64 -3.15 -3.14 -9.28
CA VAL A 64 -1.79 -3.36 -9.78
C VAL A 64 -1.33 -4.80 -9.58
N ASP A 65 -0.48 -5.30 -10.48
CA ASP A 65 0.14 -6.63 -10.33
C ASP A 65 1.40 -6.52 -9.47
N TYR A 66 1.47 -7.28 -8.38
CA TYR A 66 2.65 -7.35 -7.52
C TYR A 66 3.59 -8.49 -7.97
N PRO A 67 4.93 -8.33 -7.89
CA PRO A 67 5.70 -7.18 -7.38
C PRO A 67 5.97 -6.08 -8.42
N SER A 68 5.49 -6.23 -9.65
CA SER A 68 5.82 -5.30 -10.75
C SER A 68 5.25 -3.88 -10.56
N MET A 69 4.20 -3.75 -9.74
CA MET A 69 3.37 -2.55 -9.54
C MET A 69 2.82 -1.98 -10.85
N ARG A 70 2.79 -2.78 -11.93
CA ARG A 70 2.24 -2.37 -13.22
C ARG A 70 0.71 -2.31 -13.14
N PRO A 71 0.09 -1.37 -13.87
CA PRO A 71 -1.35 -1.33 -13.98
C PRO A 71 -1.93 -2.66 -14.43
N THR A 72 -2.99 -3.12 -13.75
CA THR A 72 -3.72 -4.33 -14.15
C THR A 72 -5.22 -4.08 -14.12
N ARG A 73 -5.99 -4.94 -14.77
CA ARG A 73 -7.45 -4.91 -14.64
C ARG A 73 -7.82 -5.67 -13.37
N GLY A 74 -8.55 -5.02 -12.47
CA GLY A 74 -9.13 -5.70 -11.32
C GLY A 74 -9.93 -6.95 -11.74
N PRO A 75 -9.77 -8.07 -11.04
CA PRO A 75 -10.43 -9.31 -11.39
C PRO A 75 -11.94 -9.21 -11.16
N ARG A 76 -12.75 -9.85 -12.01
CA ARG A 76 -14.21 -9.96 -11.78
C ARG A 76 -14.55 -10.70 -10.49
N LYS A 77 -13.69 -11.64 -10.10
CA LYS A 77 -13.78 -12.42 -8.86
C LYS A 77 -12.36 -12.64 -8.35
N PHE A 78 -12.09 -12.24 -7.12
CA PHE A 78 -10.80 -12.50 -6.49
C PHE A 78 -10.59 -14.00 -6.26
N LYS A 79 -9.39 -14.48 -6.58
CA LYS A 79 -8.97 -15.87 -6.36
C LYS A 79 -7.91 -15.94 -5.27
N LEU A 80 -7.71 -17.14 -4.74
CA LEU A 80 -6.70 -17.37 -3.71
C LEU A 80 -5.27 -17.14 -4.22
N ASN A 81 -4.94 -17.45 -5.48
CA ASN A 81 -3.59 -17.28 -6.03
C ASN A 81 -3.49 -16.04 -6.93
N ASP A 82 -4.14 -14.96 -6.51
CA ASP A 82 -4.19 -13.72 -7.28
C ASP A 82 -3.08 -12.77 -6.81
N ASP A 83 -2.22 -12.34 -7.75
CA ASP A 83 -1.08 -11.46 -7.48
C ASP A 83 -1.46 -9.96 -7.56
N THR A 84 -2.75 -9.65 -7.75
CA THR A 84 -3.26 -8.28 -7.83
C THR A 84 -3.47 -7.67 -6.43
N LEU A 85 -2.90 -6.49 -6.24
CA LEU A 85 -3.22 -5.58 -5.15
C LEU A 85 -4.42 -4.71 -5.54
N GLU A 86 -5.44 -4.68 -4.70
CA GLU A 86 -6.49 -3.67 -4.74
C GLU A 86 -6.10 -2.56 -3.77
N ILE A 87 -5.87 -1.34 -4.28
CA ILE A 87 -5.43 -0.20 -3.48
C ILE A 87 -6.53 0.85 -3.52
N LEU A 88 -7.15 1.11 -2.37
CA LEU A 88 -8.11 2.19 -2.16
C LEU A 88 -7.43 3.29 -1.35
N VAL A 89 -7.43 4.52 -1.87
CA VAL A 89 -6.80 5.68 -1.24
C VAL A 89 -7.87 6.70 -0.90
N GLN A 90 -7.80 7.23 0.32
CA GLN A 90 -8.75 8.21 0.84
C GLN A 90 -8.05 9.22 1.74
N ALA A 91 -8.71 10.35 2.00
CA ALA A 91 -8.19 11.37 2.90
C ALA A 91 -7.87 10.81 4.29
N TYR A 92 -6.86 11.35 4.96
CA TYR A 92 -6.56 10.93 6.32
C TYR A 92 -7.72 11.33 7.26
N PRO A 93 -8.31 10.39 8.03
CA PRO A 93 -9.45 10.71 8.87
C PRO A 93 -9.10 11.72 9.96
N LYS A 94 -10.04 12.63 10.25
CA LYS A 94 -9.89 13.65 11.31
C LYS A 94 -9.48 13.07 12.67
N TYR A 95 -9.92 11.84 12.98
CA TYR A 95 -9.70 11.17 14.26
C TYR A 95 -8.73 9.99 14.16
N GLY A 96 -7.77 10.07 13.25
CA GLY A 96 -6.78 9.01 12.99
C GLY A 96 -7.37 7.80 12.26
N THR A 97 -6.48 6.96 11.76
CA THR A 97 -6.82 5.70 11.10
C THR A 97 -7.10 4.59 12.11
N ASP A 98 -7.72 3.50 11.68
CA ASP A 98 -7.87 2.32 12.54
C ASP A 98 -6.50 1.73 12.93
N ALA A 99 -5.48 1.88 12.07
CA ALA A 99 -4.11 1.50 12.39
C ALA A 99 -3.57 2.26 13.61
N ASP A 100 -3.84 3.56 13.71
CA ASP A 100 -3.42 4.38 14.86
C ASP A 100 -4.11 3.94 16.14
N ARG A 101 -5.42 3.67 16.05
CA ARG A 101 -6.24 3.26 17.20
C ARG A 101 -5.87 1.88 17.73
N ILE A 102 -5.54 0.95 16.84
CA ILE A 102 -5.08 -0.40 17.23
C ILE A 102 -3.70 -0.30 17.89
N LEU A 103 -2.74 0.40 17.28
CA LEU A 103 -1.38 0.48 17.81
C LEU A 103 -1.27 1.25 19.13
N SER A 104 -2.20 2.18 19.39
CA SER A 104 -2.32 2.91 20.66
C SER A 104 -3.10 2.15 21.75
N GLY A 105 -3.67 0.97 21.43
CA GLY A 105 -4.46 0.17 22.38
C GLY A 105 -5.89 0.67 22.61
N GLY A 106 -6.36 1.65 21.83
CA GLY A 106 -7.69 2.24 21.97
C GLY A 106 -8.82 1.40 21.36
N PHE A 107 -8.53 0.59 20.33
CA PHE A 107 -9.57 -0.07 19.53
C PHE A 107 -9.88 -1.51 19.95
N GLY A 108 -10.28 -1.77 21.21
CA GLY A 108 -10.77 -3.10 21.62
C GLY A 108 -9.89 -4.30 21.19
N ALA A 109 -8.62 -4.06 20.90
CA ALA A 109 -7.68 -5.01 20.32
C ALA A 109 -6.74 -5.40 21.45
N ILE A 110 -6.61 -6.71 21.67
CA ILE A 110 -5.79 -7.24 22.74
C ILE A 110 -4.46 -7.66 22.12
N GLU A 111 -3.39 -7.01 22.53
CA GLU A 111 -2.04 -7.45 22.15
C GLU A 111 -1.76 -8.82 22.79
N ILE A 112 -1.29 -9.77 21.98
CA ILE A 112 -1.04 -11.15 22.41
C ILE A 112 0.45 -11.41 22.59
N ALA A 113 1.20 -11.50 21.49
CA ALA A 113 2.64 -11.68 21.49
C ALA A 113 3.21 -11.19 20.15
N PRO A 114 4.44 -10.64 20.11
CA PRO A 114 5.06 -10.25 18.87
C PRO A 114 5.42 -11.46 17.99
N GLU A 115 5.33 -11.31 16.68
CA GLU A 115 5.62 -12.35 15.68
C GLU A 115 6.38 -11.73 14.51
N ASN A 116 7.53 -12.28 14.11
CA ASN A 116 8.30 -11.83 12.93
C ASN A 116 8.57 -10.31 12.85
N GLY A 117 8.78 -9.66 14.01
CA GLY A 117 9.02 -8.21 14.10
C GLY A 117 7.77 -7.34 14.03
N TYR A 118 6.57 -7.94 14.15
CA TYR A 118 5.28 -7.26 14.27
C TYR A 118 4.73 -7.37 15.68
N ARG A 119 3.99 -6.36 16.15
CA ARG A 119 3.09 -6.49 17.29
C ARG A 119 1.83 -7.19 16.80
N VAL A 120 1.38 -8.25 17.48
CA VAL A 120 0.20 -8.99 17.05
C VAL A 120 -0.93 -8.78 18.05
N PHE A 121 -2.11 -8.50 17.50
CA PHE A 121 -3.34 -8.27 18.25
C PHE A 121 -4.43 -9.26 17.82
N THR A 122 -5.44 -9.39 18.67
CA THR A 122 -6.68 -10.11 18.40
C THR A 122 -7.88 -9.24 18.75
N GLU A 123 -9.02 -9.45 18.08
CA GLU A 123 -10.27 -8.75 18.37
C GLU A 123 -10.93 -9.30 19.65
N ARG A 124 -11.54 -8.43 20.46
CA ARG A 124 -12.13 -8.80 21.77
C ARG A 124 -13.46 -9.57 21.68
N ILE A 125 -14.16 -9.53 20.53
CA ILE A 125 -15.49 -10.13 20.38
C ILE A 125 -15.53 -11.00 19.11
N GLY A 126 -15.33 -12.32 19.25
CA GLY A 126 -15.48 -13.31 18.17
C GLY A 126 -15.05 -14.72 18.60
N ARG A 127 -15.85 -15.75 18.27
CA ARG A 127 -15.57 -17.18 18.55
C ARG A 127 -14.81 -17.85 17.40
N ILE A 128 -13.95 -18.79 17.79
CA ILE A 128 -13.43 -20.00 17.10
C ILE A 128 -12.35 -19.83 16.01
N ASP A 129 -12.24 -18.73 15.29
CA ASP A 129 -11.06 -18.45 14.43
C ASP A 129 -10.66 -16.98 14.57
N GLN A 130 -9.79 -16.69 15.55
CA GLN A 130 -9.46 -15.31 15.92
C GLN A 130 -8.73 -14.59 14.78
N THR A 131 -9.33 -13.52 14.26
CA THR A 131 -8.68 -12.56 13.36
C THR A 131 -7.37 -12.10 14.00
N LYS A 132 -6.25 -12.39 13.37
CA LYS A 132 -4.94 -11.86 13.79
C LYS A 132 -4.73 -10.51 13.12
N ILE A 133 -4.27 -9.54 13.89
CA ILE A 133 -3.92 -8.22 13.37
C ILE A 133 -2.43 -8.01 13.61
N TYR A 134 -1.66 -7.86 12.53
CA TYR A 134 -0.23 -7.57 12.56
C TYR A 134 -0.01 -6.07 12.45
N GLY A 135 0.55 -5.45 13.48
CA GLY A 135 0.77 -4.01 13.56
C GLY A 135 2.25 -3.63 13.66
N TYR A 136 2.62 -2.53 13.01
CA TYR A 136 3.93 -1.90 13.17
C TYR A 136 3.86 -0.40 12.88
N LYS A 137 4.85 0.35 13.39
CA LYS A 137 5.09 1.75 13.01
C LYS A 137 6.12 1.77 11.87
N SER A 138 5.73 2.34 10.75
CA SER A 138 6.65 2.77 9.69
C SER A 138 7.19 4.16 10.02
N GLU A 139 8.22 4.60 9.29
CA GLU A 139 8.77 5.95 9.43
C GLU A 139 7.71 7.05 9.25
N THR A 140 6.77 6.83 8.33
CA THR A 140 5.75 7.82 7.94
C THR A 140 4.36 7.49 8.48
N GLY A 141 4.25 6.64 9.52
CA GLY A 141 2.98 6.43 10.24
C GLY A 141 2.65 4.97 10.58
N SER A 142 1.38 4.72 10.90
CA SER A 142 0.89 3.43 11.39
C SER A 142 0.49 2.46 10.28
N VAL A 143 0.77 1.17 10.49
CA VAL A 143 0.36 0.09 9.61
C VAL A 143 -0.26 -1.04 10.43
N VAL A 144 -1.40 -1.54 9.97
CA VAL A 144 -1.99 -2.79 10.46
C VAL A 144 -2.39 -3.68 9.29
N VAL A 145 -2.24 -4.99 9.46
CA VAL A 145 -2.67 -6.01 8.51
C VAL A 145 -3.56 -6.99 9.23
N SER A 146 -4.82 -7.06 8.81
CA SER A 146 -5.79 -8.03 9.29
C SER A 146 -5.68 -9.33 8.49
N ASP A 147 -5.51 -10.43 9.22
CA ASP A 147 -5.68 -11.80 8.76
C ASP A 147 -6.97 -12.37 9.36
N PRO A 148 -8.07 -12.43 8.58
CA PRO A 148 -9.34 -12.90 9.08
C PRO A 148 -9.38 -14.42 9.35
N GLY A 149 -8.31 -15.18 9.10
CA GLY A 149 -8.34 -16.63 9.20
C GLY A 149 -8.94 -17.32 7.96
N SER A 150 -9.36 -18.57 8.11
CA SER A 150 -9.63 -19.49 6.98
C SER A 150 -10.78 -19.06 6.04
N TRP A 151 -11.73 -18.26 6.53
CA TRP A 151 -12.90 -17.83 5.77
C TRP A 151 -12.61 -16.71 4.76
N SER A 152 -11.45 -16.04 4.84
CA SER A 152 -11.01 -15.06 3.86
C SER A 152 -9.78 -15.54 3.11
N VAL A 153 -9.78 -15.34 1.78
CA VAL A 153 -8.64 -15.61 0.91
C VAL A 153 -7.65 -14.44 0.81
N ARG A 154 -7.96 -13.28 1.42
CA ARG A 154 -7.16 -12.05 1.34
C ARG A 154 -6.81 -11.51 2.73
N HIS A 155 -5.68 -10.85 2.82
CA HIS A 155 -5.35 -9.91 3.89
C HIS A 155 -5.94 -8.54 3.57
N ALA A 156 -6.19 -7.75 4.60
CA ALA A 156 -6.54 -6.34 4.49
C ALA A 156 -5.53 -5.50 5.27
N MET A 157 -4.79 -4.64 4.58
CA MET A 157 -3.84 -3.70 5.17
C MET A 157 -4.45 -2.31 5.23
N THR A 158 -4.37 -1.67 6.40
CA THR A 158 -4.70 -0.26 6.58
C THR A 158 -3.43 0.50 6.96
N ARG A 159 -3.13 1.56 6.20
CA ARG A 159 -1.92 2.37 6.33
C ARG A 159 -2.27 3.85 6.38
N GLY A 160 -1.88 4.56 7.43
CA GLY A 160 -2.04 6.02 7.55
C GLY A 160 -0.75 6.78 7.29
N VAL A 161 -0.62 7.47 6.16
CA VAL A 161 0.63 8.10 5.70
C VAL A 161 0.70 9.59 6.09
N SER A 162 1.60 9.93 7.04
CA SER A 162 1.98 11.29 7.45
C SER A 162 0.82 12.25 7.77
N ASP A 163 -0.32 11.73 8.24
CA ASP A 163 -1.58 12.47 8.41
C ASP A 163 -2.10 13.16 7.13
N LEU A 164 -1.64 12.71 5.96
CA LEU A 164 -1.98 13.26 4.64
C LEU A 164 -3.11 12.44 4.01
N TYR A 165 -2.91 11.13 3.89
CA TYR A 165 -3.88 10.21 3.35
C TYR A 165 -3.77 8.86 4.04
N GLN A 166 -4.77 8.01 3.87
CA GLN A 166 -4.66 6.60 4.20
C GLN A 166 -4.95 5.75 2.97
N PHE A 167 -4.40 4.54 2.95
CA PHE A 167 -4.82 3.54 1.98
C PHE A 167 -5.22 2.24 2.67
N ASN A 168 -6.19 1.58 2.05
CA ASN A 168 -6.52 0.18 2.30
C ASN A 168 -6.01 -0.64 1.12
N CYS A 169 -5.17 -1.62 1.40
CA CYS A 169 -4.64 -2.54 0.40
C CYS A 169 -5.14 -3.95 0.70
N HIS A 170 -5.86 -4.56 -0.25
CA HIS A 170 -6.25 -5.96 -0.17
C HIS A 170 -5.38 -6.80 -1.09
N PHE A 171 -4.91 -7.94 -0.60
CA PHE A 171 -4.05 -8.83 -1.36
C PHE A 171 -4.18 -10.28 -0.91
N SER A 172 -3.84 -11.22 -1.79
CA SER A 172 -3.94 -12.66 -1.52
C SER A 172 -3.07 -13.10 -0.34
N LYS A 173 -3.57 -14.04 0.47
CA LYS A 173 -2.78 -14.74 1.49
C LYS A 173 -1.70 -15.68 0.93
N LYS A 174 -1.85 -16.14 -0.32
CA LYS A 174 -0.88 -17.00 -1.00
C LYS A 174 0.24 -16.23 -1.70
N MET A 175 0.15 -14.90 -1.76
CA MET A 175 1.20 -14.05 -2.33
C MET A 175 2.54 -14.23 -1.62
N GLY A 176 2.53 -14.59 -0.33
CA GLY A 176 3.76 -14.92 0.44
C GLY A 176 4.74 -13.76 0.62
N ALA A 177 4.37 -12.55 0.20
CA ALA A 177 5.21 -11.37 0.28
C ALA A 177 5.21 -10.79 1.71
N PRO A 178 6.37 -10.28 2.20
CA PRO A 178 6.41 -9.58 3.49
C PRO A 178 5.53 -8.34 3.48
N PHE A 179 4.73 -8.13 4.53
CA PHE A 179 3.81 -6.98 4.61
C PHE A 179 4.52 -5.63 4.45
N LYS A 180 5.71 -5.47 5.04
CA LYS A 180 6.54 -4.26 4.86
C LYS A 180 6.89 -3.99 3.40
N SER A 181 7.17 -5.03 2.62
CA SER A 181 7.49 -4.87 1.19
C SER A 181 6.29 -4.39 0.38
N ILE A 182 5.09 -4.89 0.69
CA ILE A 182 3.85 -4.42 0.05
C ILE A 182 3.60 -2.95 0.43
N ASP A 183 3.67 -2.60 1.72
CA ASP A 183 3.51 -1.23 2.22
C ASP A 183 4.47 -0.25 1.52
N GLU A 184 5.77 -0.55 1.53
CA GLU A 184 6.78 0.29 0.88
C GLU A 184 6.55 0.45 -0.64
N SER A 185 6.13 -0.62 -1.32
CA SER A 185 5.85 -0.59 -2.76
C SER A 185 4.63 0.28 -3.07
N VAL A 186 3.57 0.16 -2.27
CA VAL A 186 2.35 0.97 -2.41
C VAL A 186 2.64 2.43 -2.09
N VAL A 187 3.33 2.74 -1.00
CA VAL A 187 3.72 4.12 -0.64
C VAL A 187 4.56 4.74 -1.75
N ARG A 188 5.54 4.01 -2.29
CA ARG A 188 6.36 4.49 -3.40
C ARG A 188 5.52 4.77 -4.63
N LEU A 189 4.64 3.85 -5.03
CA LEU A 189 3.72 4.06 -6.14
C LEU A 189 2.89 5.34 -5.95
N LEU A 190 2.23 5.47 -4.80
CA LEU A 190 1.37 6.62 -4.51
C LEU A 190 2.15 7.94 -4.44
N SER A 191 3.40 7.93 -3.95
CA SER A 191 4.24 9.14 -3.96
C SER A 191 4.55 9.65 -5.37
N THR A 192 4.64 8.75 -6.38
CA THR A 192 4.81 9.17 -7.78
C THR A 192 3.57 9.83 -8.38
N MET A 193 2.41 9.67 -7.73
CA MET A 193 1.14 10.23 -8.16
C MET A 193 0.82 11.55 -7.45
N ILE A 194 1.52 11.91 -6.37
CA ILE A 194 1.24 13.14 -5.61
C ILE A 194 1.70 14.36 -6.40
N VAL A 195 0.88 15.40 -6.38
CA VAL A 195 1.21 16.73 -6.90
C VAL A 195 1.51 17.66 -5.74
N GLU A 196 2.72 18.20 -5.70
CA GLU A 196 3.14 19.25 -4.75
C GLU A 196 2.49 20.60 -5.08
#